data_AF-A0A367Q9A1-F1
#
_entry.id   AF-A0A367Q9A1-F1
#
_cell.length_a   1.000
_cell.length_b   1.000
_cell.length_c   1.000
_cell.angle_alpha   90.00
_cell.angle_beta   90.00
_cell.angle_gamma   90.00
#
_symmetry.space_group_name_H-M   'P 1'
#
loop_
_entity.id
_entity.type
_entity.pdbx_description
1 polymer ?
#
loop_
_entity_poly.entity_id
_entity_poly.type
_entity_poly.pdbx_seq_one_letter_code
_entity_poly.pdbx_strand_id
1 'polypeptide(L)'
;MEKIHRFNFKTLSVILLFSLFLIASSTFMADSLQASTKIETQENFSTGDFRLRSYLKETHPKFLSRTRTRNLLMADQNCTAVETGKIYRFLEGIDSCVIAMTQQEIEENLNDQFATNVLREGTFPDSVDKIIQAISNSGLNFQQANYMVGEGGQIPTTIALREAPRNLRYAIAWGTNPTTSAQILLSAAPGGNSSFLQIISWDSKANKYNFYEFREQRSSDMGSTTKVWSWAGDSSMARLPQTIGQGCFDCHHNGVVIMKELAVPWNNWQSQRATISSQVVPLVVANEPIFQNLTGAENLEQIIKGGFQNYYNKWLRKRYQNEGSTVQLSDTNQMLAHVISNTTINFGSTNIQSNGSQTSPPNSDISGIPNDFFLWDSILSTTLGLQYQIPTITFKREDYDNYLKANNFKLVQDQSPRYEQNGSTYFAFFVPVPSAEDTFMVGQLRQQKIISDKFIAALLMVDFKNPVFSEKRTGLQQYADQITTGTITNGVSDVPDKFVALVKSAADKQPACDANNLDSCTAEQQFLQIWNLADDQWKTTVQQQIQNYLNTIAQLSPDEQLDRLMKLSVQRRNQFKSWKYISNLNEFSLLLPQTSLSP
;
A
#
# COMPACT_ATOMS: atom_id res chain seq x y z
N MET A 1 65.02 34.46 -8.98
CA MET A 1 65.14 33.97 -7.59
C MET A 1 64.16 32.83 -7.43
N GLU A 2 64.46 31.66 -7.99
CA GLU A 2 65.12 30.54 -7.30
C GLU A 2 64.38 30.06 -6.05
N LYS A 3 63.69 28.92 -6.18
CA LYS A 3 64.00 27.73 -5.39
C LYS A 3 63.45 26.46 -6.07
N ILE A 4 64.40 25.62 -6.43
CA ILE A 4 64.27 24.28 -7.01
C ILE A 4 64.02 23.29 -5.86
N HIS A 5 63.01 22.42 -5.98
CA HIS A 5 62.91 21.21 -5.15
C HIS A 5 63.18 19.96 -5.98
N ARG A 6 64.16 19.18 -5.49
CA ARG A 6 64.68 17.93 -6.04
C ARG A 6 63.65 16.80 -5.91
N PHE A 7 63.37 16.11 -7.01
CA PHE A 7 62.66 14.84 -7.06
C PHE A 7 63.59 13.69 -6.62
N ASN A 8 63.09 12.81 -5.73
CA ASN A 8 63.85 11.71 -5.13
C ASN A 8 63.53 10.38 -5.83
N PHE A 9 64.55 9.75 -6.41
CA PHE A 9 64.47 8.64 -7.38
C PHE A 9 64.40 7.24 -6.73
N LYS A 10 63.77 7.09 -5.56
CA LYS A 10 63.78 5.82 -4.79
C LYS A 10 62.45 5.08 -4.66
N THR A 11 61.36 5.55 -5.28
CA THR A 11 60.03 4.91 -5.18
C THR A 11 59.62 4.13 -6.44
N LEU A 12 60.41 4.18 -7.52
CA LEU A 12 60.07 3.55 -8.80
C LEU A 12 60.51 2.08 -8.92
N SER A 13 61.37 1.58 -8.03
CA SER A 13 61.89 0.20 -8.07
C SER A 13 61.08 -0.83 -7.26
N VAL A 14 60.10 -0.39 -6.46
CA VAL A 14 59.24 -1.30 -5.68
C VAL A 14 57.96 -1.67 -6.44
N ILE A 15 57.54 -0.84 -7.40
CA ILE A 15 56.32 -1.06 -8.20
C ILE A 15 56.57 -2.04 -9.37
N LEU A 16 57.81 -2.14 -9.86
CA LEU A 16 58.15 -3.08 -10.96
C LEU A 16 58.35 -4.54 -10.51
N LEU A 17 58.61 -4.79 -9.21
CA LEU A 17 58.76 -6.15 -8.68
C LEU A 17 57.41 -6.81 -8.28
N PHE A 18 56.37 -6.02 -8.01
CA PHE A 18 55.04 -6.54 -7.69
C PHE A 18 54.25 -6.96 -8.95
N SER A 19 54.54 -6.37 -10.10
CA SER A 19 53.88 -6.71 -11.38
C SER A 19 54.41 -8.00 -12.03
N LEU A 20 55.59 -8.49 -11.62
CA LEU A 20 56.15 -9.76 -12.11
C LEU A 20 55.75 -10.98 -11.25
N PHE A 21 55.21 -10.78 -10.04
CA PHE A 21 54.74 -11.87 -9.17
C PHE A 21 53.25 -12.22 -9.39
N LEU A 22 52.49 -11.36 -10.08
CA LEU A 22 51.06 -11.56 -10.40
C LEU A 22 50.80 -12.19 -11.78
N ILE A 23 51.86 -12.48 -12.56
CA ILE A 23 51.75 -13.10 -13.90
C ILE A 23 52.29 -14.55 -13.92
N ALA A 24 52.80 -15.06 -12.80
CA ALA A 24 53.40 -16.40 -12.67
C ALA A 24 52.58 -17.41 -11.83
N SER A 25 51.32 -17.10 -11.50
CA SER A 25 50.40 -18.02 -10.80
C SER A 25 49.21 -18.49 -11.65
N SER A 26 49.21 -18.15 -12.96
CA SER A 26 48.16 -18.52 -13.92
C SER A 26 48.48 -19.77 -14.77
N THR A 27 49.49 -20.57 -14.40
CA THR A 27 49.91 -21.75 -15.19
C THR A 27 50.25 -23.00 -14.37
N PHE A 28 49.64 -23.19 -13.19
CA PHE A 28 49.65 -24.47 -12.48
C PHE A 28 48.35 -24.63 -11.70
N MET A 29 47.35 -25.25 -12.35
CA MET A 29 46.17 -25.96 -11.83
C MET A 29 45.21 -26.21 -13.02
N ALA A 30 45.76 -26.73 -14.12
CA ALA A 30 45.01 -27.55 -15.06
C ALA A 30 45.37 -29.00 -14.72
N ASP A 31 44.40 -29.90 -14.74
CA ASP A 31 44.47 -31.31 -14.34
C ASP A 31 44.29 -31.62 -12.84
N SER A 32 43.06 -31.46 -12.34
CA SER A 32 42.35 -32.57 -11.68
C SER A 32 40.97 -32.10 -11.22
N LEU A 33 39.92 -32.60 -11.88
CA LEU A 33 38.60 -32.96 -11.33
C LEU A 33 37.63 -33.09 -12.52
N GLN A 34 37.75 -34.22 -13.21
CA GLN A 34 36.63 -34.76 -13.99
C GLN A 34 35.56 -35.21 -13.00
N ALA A 35 34.59 -34.34 -12.73
CA ALA A 35 33.31 -34.74 -12.17
C ALA A 35 32.24 -34.52 -13.25
N SER A 36 31.61 -35.61 -13.63
CA SER A 36 30.59 -35.77 -14.66
C SER A 36 29.56 -34.64 -14.68
N THR A 37 29.57 -33.86 -15.75
CA THR A 37 28.46 -32.98 -16.16
C THR A 37 27.28 -33.85 -16.59
N LYS A 38 26.34 -34.10 -15.68
CA LYS A 38 24.94 -34.26 -16.09
C LYS A 38 24.45 -32.88 -16.47
N ILE A 39 24.26 -32.67 -17.76
CA ILE A 39 23.46 -31.56 -18.29
C ILE A 39 22.02 -31.87 -17.86
N GLU A 40 21.65 -31.42 -16.66
CA GLU A 40 20.25 -31.17 -16.36
C GLU A 40 19.86 -29.96 -17.20
N THR A 41 18.91 -30.18 -18.10
CA THR A 41 18.18 -29.12 -18.77
C THR A 41 17.84 -28.04 -17.75
N GLN A 42 18.30 -26.82 -18.01
CA GLN A 42 17.89 -25.61 -17.34
C GLN A 42 16.35 -25.55 -17.45
N GLU A 43 15.64 -26.08 -16.45
CA GLU A 43 14.23 -25.84 -16.31
C GLU A 43 14.09 -24.31 -16.22
N ASN A 44 13.40 -23.74 -17.19
CA ASN A 44 12.92 -22.37 -17.12
C ASN A 44 12.06 -22.24 -15.87
N PHE A 45 12.68 -21.92 -14.74
CA PHE A 45 11.94 -21.55 -13.55
C PHE A 45 11.18 -20.28 -13.88
N SER A 46 9.86 -20.40 -13.80
CA SER A 46 8.91 -19.30 -13.92
C SER A 46 9.35 -18.18 -12.97
N THR A 47 9.82 -17.07 -13.55
CA THR A 47 10.02 -15.79 -12.87
C THR A 47 8.66 -15.32 -12.36
N GLY A 48 8.25 -15.83 -11.19
CA GLY A 48 6.97 -15.57 -10.54
C GLY A 48 5.77 -15.79 -11.47
N ASP A 49 5.12 -16.94 -11.38
CA ASP A 49 3.85 -17.12 -12.09
C ASP A 49 2.76 -16.23 -11.45
N PHE A 50 2.77 -14.93 -11.74
CA PHE A 50 1.76 -13.98 -11.27
C PHE A 50 0.38 -14.25 -11.87
N ARG A 51 0.23 -15.27 -12.75
CA ARG A 51 -1.07 -15.91 -13.03
C ARG A 51 -1.77 -16.36 -11.73
N LEU A 52 -1.01 -16.48 -10.63
CA LEU A 52 -1.48 -16.76 -9.30
C LEU A 52 -2.35 -15.68 -8.62
N ARG A 53 -2.59 -14.46 -9.12
CA ARG A 53 -3.58 -13.57 -8.46
C ARG A 53 -5.01 -14.13 -8.49
N SER A 54 -5.44 -14.62 -9.65
CA SER A 54 -6.73 -15.33 -9.77
C SER A 54 -6.64 -16.77 -9.26
N TYR A 55 -5.51 -17.45 -9.50
CA TYR A 55 -5.34 -18.85 -9.09
C TYR A 55 -5.05 -19.06 -7.58
N LEU A 56 -4.32 -18.19 -6.87
CA LEU A 56 -4.15 -18.26 -5.40
C LEU A 56 -5.39 -17.82 -4.65
N LYS A 57 -6.13 -16.83 -5.16
CA LYS A 57 -7.44 -16.46 -4.59
C LYS A 57 -8.42 -17.65 -4.62
N GLU A 58 -8.17 -18.65 -5.47
CA GLU A 58 -9.02 -19.85 -5.61
C GLU A 58 -8.43 -21.14 -5.01
N THR A 59 -7.11 -21.23 -4.84
CA THR A 59 -6.42 -22.43 -4.28
C THR A 59 -5.89 -22.25 -2.87
N HIS A 60 -5.78 -21.00 -2.38
CA HIS A 60 -5.35 -20.73 -1.02
C HIS A 60 -6.51 -21.01 -0.03
N PRO A 61 -6.31 -21.85 1.01
CA PRO A 61 -7.39 -22.31 1.90
C PRO A 61 -8.23 -21.19 2.54
N LYS A 62 -7.66 -19.99 2.70
CA LYS A 62 -8.31 -18.81 3.29
C LYS A 62 -9.44 -18.21 2.44
N PHE A 63 -9.47 -18.44 1.13
CA PHE A 63 -10.45 -17.83 0.22
C PHE A 63 -11.45 -18.85 -0.35
N LEU A 64 -11.41 -20.09 0.13
CA LEU A 64 -12.34 -21.16 -0.24
C LEU A 64 -13.73 -20.91 0.36
N SER A 65 -14.62 -20.25 -0.38
CA SER A 65 -16.05 -20.55 -0.27
C SER A 65 -16.30 -21.85 -1.03
N ARG A 66 -17.01 -22.81 -0.41
CA ARG A 66 -17.12 -24.24 -0.77
C ARG A 66 -17.76 -24.54 -2.16
N THR A 67 -17.91 -23.57 -3.05
CA THR A 67 -18.65 -23.75 -4.32
C THR A 67 -17.93 -23.19 -5.57
N ARG A 68 -16.77 -22.53 -5.45
CA ARG A 68 -16.13 -21.84 -6.61
C ARG A 68 -15.03 -22.61 -7.35
N THR A 69 -14.50 -23.69 -6.79
CA THR A 69 -13.21 -24.28 -7.21
C THR A 69 -13.24 -25.18 -8.46
N ARG A 70 -14.25 -25.08 -9.34
CA ARG A 70 -14.31 -25.96 -10.53
C ARG A 70 -14.60 -25.32 -11.88
N ASN A 71 -14.82 -24.00 -11.96
CA ASN A 71 -15.28 -23.38 -13.22
C ASN A 71 -14.31 -22.39 -13.88
N LEU A 72 -13.14 -22.05 -13.33
CA LEU A 72 -12.32 -20.93 -13.84
C LEU A 72 -11.00 -21.31 -14.55
N LEU A 73 -10.64 -22.61 -14.58
CA LEU A 73 -9.61 -23.12 -15.52
C LEU A 73 -10.21 -23.64 -16.83
N MET A 74 -11.53 -23.55 -16.99
CA MET A 74 -12.16 -23.50 -18.29
C MET A 74 -12.52 -22.03 -18.50
N ALA A 75 -11.86 -21.36 -19.44
CA ALA A 75 -12.44 -20.17 -20.05
C ALA A 75 -13.92 -20.49 -20.31
N ASP A 76 -14.82 -19.69 -19.74
CA ASP A 76 -16.27 -19.92 -19.82
C ASP A 76 -16.59 -20.25 -21.27
N GLN A 77 -17.11 -21.46 -21.54
CA GLN A 77 -17.13 -22.04 -22.90
C GLN A 77 -17.93 -21.21 -23.92
N ASN A 78 -18.59 -20.15 -23.46
CA ASN A 78 -19.43 -19.23 -24.21
C ASN A 78 -18.79 -17.85 -24.50
N CYS A 79 -17.55 -17.58 -24.11
CA CYS A 79 -16.91 -16.30 -24.42
C CYS A 79 -16.53 -16.19 -25.91
N THR A 80 -16.83 -15.04 -26.52
CA THR A 80 -16.35 -14.72 -27.87
C THR A 80 -14.82 -14.68 -27.89
N ALA A 81 -14.24 -15.21 -28.96
CA ALA A 81 -12.80 -15.17 -29.18
C ALA A 81 -12.30 -13.72 -29.29
N VAL A 82 -11.13 -13.46 -28.72
CA VAL A 82 -10.46 -12.16 -28.89
C VAL A 82 -9.70 -12.10 -30.21
N GLU A 83 -9.62 -10.91 -30.76
CA GLU A 83 -8.86 -10.54 -31.94
C GLU A 83 -7.71 -9.62 -31.52
N THR A 84 -6.56 -9.76 -32.18
CA THR A 84 -5.42 -8.87 -31.96
C THR A 84 -5.72 -7.46 -32.43
N GLY A 85 -5.11 -6.46 -31.80
CA GLY A 85 -5.21 -5.07 -32.27
C GLY A 85 -6.46 -4.31 -31.82
N LYS A 86 -7.27 -4.89 -30.92
CA LYS A 86 -8.46 -4.23 -30.35
C LYS A 86 -8.26 -3.91 -28.87
N ILE A 87 -8.95 -2.85 -28.42
CA ILE A 87 -9.05 -2.50 -26.99
C ILE A 87 -10.26 -3.23 -26.41
N TYR A 88 -10.05 -3.95 -25.31
CA TYR A 88 -11.08 -4.70 -24.63
C TYR A 88 -11.51 -4.03 -23.33
N ARG A 89 -12.66 -4.46 -22.80
CA ARG A 89 -13.16 -4.17 -21.47
C ARG A 89 -13.32 -5.46 -20.69
N PHE A 90 -12.97 -5.42 -19.41
CA PHE A 90 -13.33 -6.46 -18.45
C PHE A 90 -13.43 -5.88 -17.05
N LEU A 91 -14.65 -5.62 -16.57
CA LEU A 91 -14.90 -5.18 -15.21
C LEU A 91 -15.21 -6.40 -14.34
N GLU A 92 -14.26 -6.80 -13.50
CA GLU A 92 -14.45 -7.93 -12.61
C GLU A 92 -15.63 -7.70 -11.64
N GLY A 93 -16.51 -8.68 -11.54
CA GLY A 93 -17.78 -8.57 -10.81
C GLY A 93 -18.97 -8.11 -11.65
N ILE A 94 -18.74 -7.62 -12.88
CA ILE A 94 -19.79 -7.22 -13.84
C ILE A 94 -19.71 -8.09 -15.10
N ASP A 95 -18.56 -8.11 -15.77
CA ASP A 95 -18.38 -8.80 -17.04
C ASP A 95 -17.99 -10.27 -16.79
N SER A 96 -18.64 -11.19 -17.51
CA SER A 96 -18.29 -12.63 -17.49
C SER A 96 -17.20 -13.00 -18.49
N CYS A 97 -17.01 -12.17 -19.53
CA CYS A 97 -16.04 -12.35 -20.59
C CYS A 97 -15.42 -10.99 -20.92
N VAL A 98 -14.22 -10.98 -21.52
CA VAL A 98 -13.69 -9.75 -22.13
C VAL A 98 -14.57 -9.34 -23.32
N ILE A 99 -14.86 -8.05 -23.42
CA ILE A 99 -15.75 -7.50 -24.45
C ILE A 99 -14.96 -6.49 -25.26
N ALA A 100 -14.98 -6.61 -26.60
CA ALA A 100 -14.34 -5.61 -27.45
C ALA A 100 -15.07 -4.28 -27.28
N MET A 101 -14.34 -3.20 -26.97
CA MET A 101 -14.94 -1.88 -26.84
C MET A 101 -15.30 -1.33 -28.21
N THR A 102 -16.47 -0.72 -28.30
CA THR A 102 -16.86 0.06 -29.48
C THR A 102 -16.01 1.34 -29.57
N GLN A 103 -15.91 1.91 -30.77
CA GLN A 103 -15.20 3.19 -30.96
C GLN A 103 -15.76 4.30 -30.08
N GLN A 104 -17.09 4.34 -29.91
CA GLN A 104 -17.77 5.28 -29.02
C GLN A 104 -17.33 5.09 -27.57
N GLU A 105 -17.33 3.86 -27.05
CA GLU A 105 -16.88 3.59 -25.68
C GLU A 105 -15.41 3.99 -25.47
N ILE A 106 -14.54 3.76 -26.47
CA ILE A 106 -13.13 4.15 -26.41
C ILE A 106 -12.99 5.68 -26.32
N GLU A 107 -13.70 6.43 -27.16
CA GLU A 107 -13.64 7.90 -27.19
C GLU A 107 -14.25 8.55 -25.93
N GLU A 108 -15.29 7.94 -25.38
CA GLU A 108 -15.96 8.41 -24.17
C GLU A 108 -15.12 8.14 -22.91
N ASN A 109 -14.56 6.95 -22.76
CA ASN A 109 -13.96 6.49 -21.50
C ASN A 109 -12.44 6.58 -21.45
N LEU A 110 -11.75 6.52 -22.59
CA LEU A 110 -10.30 6.32 -22.64
C LEU A 110 -9.58 7.56 -23.22
N ASN A 111 -9.59 8.66 -22.45
CA ASN A 111 -8.93 9.92 -22.81
C ASN A 111 -7.61 10.16 -22.04
N ASP A 112 -7.14 9.18 -21.29
CA ASP A 112 -5.84 9.23 -20.61
C ASP A 112 -4.66 8.96 -21.57
N GLN A 113 -3.44 9.26 -21.12
CA GLN A 113 -2.25 9.29 -21.97
C GLN A 113 -1.82 7.89 -22.46
N PHE A 114 -2.06 6.83 -21.68
CA PHE A 114 -1.76 5.47 -22.11
C PHE A 114 -2.71 5.03 -23.22
N ALA A 115 -4.03 5.22 -23.06
CA ALA A 115 -4.96 4.86 -24.11
C ALA A 115 -4.77 5.69 -25.37
N THR A 116 -4.66 7.01 -25.24
CA THR A 116 -4.64 7.93 -26.39
C THR A 116 -3.38 7.83 -27.23
N ASN A 117 -2.20 7.64 -26.64
CA ASN A 117 -0.93 7.67 -27.37
C ASN A 117 -0.27 6.29 -27.54
N VAL A 118 -0.86 5.23 -26.98
CA VAL A 118 -0.37 3.85 -27.14
C VAL A 118 -1.43 2.96 -27.74
N LEU A 119 -2.53 2.71 -27.03
CA LEU A 119 -3.52 1.72 -27.47
C LEU A 119 -4.30 2.17 -28.72
N ARG A 120 -4.71 3.44 -28.76
CA ARG A 120 -5.48 4.02 -29.89
C ARG A 120 -4.63 4.20 -31.15
N GLU A 121 -3.31 4.26 -31.01
CA GLU A 121 -2.34 4.24 -32.11
C GLU A 121 -2.03 2.81 -32.62
N GLY A 122 -2.79 1.81 -32.15
CA GLY A 122 -2.64 0.42 -32.57
C GLY A 122 -1.46 -0.31 -31.94
N THR A 123 -0.84 0.25 -30.89
CA THR A 123 0.30 -0.36 -30.20
C THR A 123 -0.17 -1.10 -28.95
N PHE A 124 0.05 -2.41 -28.88
CA PHE A 124 -0.38 -3.28 -27.78
C PHE A 124 0.83 -3.97 -27.13
N PRO A 125 1.60 -3.27 -26.28
CA PRO A 125 2.84 -3.80 -25.72
C PRO A 125 2.56 -4.91 -24.70
N ASP A 126 3.31 -6.01 -24.75
CA ASP A 126 3.05 -7.25 -23.99
C ASP A 126 4.10 -7.57 -22.92
N SER A 127 5.01 -6.63 -22.69
CA SER A 127 6.16 -6.76 -21.78
C SER A 127 6.58 -5.38 -21.28
N VAL A 128 7.33 -5.35 -20.18
CA VAL A 128 7.78 -4.09 -19.57
C VAL A 128 8.62 -3.27 -20.56
N ASP A 129 9.56 -3.90 -21.27
CA ASP A 129 10.40 -3.22 -22.26
C ASP A 129 9.59 -2.65 -23.42
N LYS A 130 8.60 -3.39 -23.92
CA LYS A 130 7.71 -2.88 -24.97
C LYS A 130 6.82 -1.74 -24.48
N ILE A 131 6.40 -1.73 -23.21
CA ILE A 131 5.67 -0.60 -22.63
C ILE A 131 6.57 0.63 -22.56
N ILE A 132 7.80 0.48 -22.05
CA ILE A 132 8.81 1.55 -22.00
C ILE A 132 9.04 2.12 -23.41
N GLN A 133 9.25 1.24 -24.39
CA GLN A 133 9.46 1.65 -25.78
C GLN A 133 8.24 2.36 -26.37
N ALA A 134 7.03 1.83 -26.15
CA ALA A 134 5.79 2.43 -26.64
C ALA A 134 5.57 3.83 -26.06
N ILE A 135 5.78 4.02 -24.75
CA ILE A 135 5.66 5.33 -24.10
C ILE A 135 6.75 6.28 -24.60
N SER A 136 7.99 5.81 -24.76
CA SER A 136 9.09 6.64 -25.30
C SER A 136 8.82 7.10 -26.74
N ASN A 137 8.17 6.26 -27.55
CA ASN A 137 7.89 6.55 -28.96
C ASN A 137 6.58 7.32 -29.16
N SER A 138 5.79 7.54 -28.11
CA SER A 138 4.46 8.16 -28.18
C SER A 138 4.49 9.69 -28.39
N GLY A 139 5.66 10.32 -28.34
CA GLY A 139 5.82 11.77 -28.48
C GLY A 139 5.44 12.59 -27.23
N LEU A 140 5.08 11.93 -26.12
CA LEU A 140 4.66 12.58 -24.88
C LEU A 140 5.76 13.38 -24.15
N ASN A 141 7.03 13.22 -24.53
CA ASN A 141 8.19 13.82 -23.86
C ASN A 141 8.21 13.55 -22.34
N PHE A 142 7.71 12.38 -21.92
CA PHE A 142 7.72 11.96 -20.53
C PHE A 142 9.09 11.41 -20.14
N GLN A 143 9.49 11.69 -18.91
CA GLN A 143 10.59 11.03 -18.24
C GLN A 143 10.07 9.83 -17.46
N GLN A 144 10.95 8.89 -17.14
CA GLN A 144 10.66 7.66 -16.40
C GLN A 144 11.33 7.67 -15.03
N ALA A 145 10.62 7.18 -14.01
CA ALA A 145 11.20 6.83 -12.70
C ALA A 145 10.86 5.38 -12.35
N ASN A 146 11.84 4.64 -11.85
CA ASN A 146 11.73 3.21 -11.56
C ASN A 146 11.74 2.98 -10.06
N TYR A 147 10.79 2.22 -9.54
CA TYR A 147 10.71 1.88 -8.12
C TYR A 147 10.59 0.37 -7.96
N MET A 148 11.03 -0.14 -6.82
CA MET A 148 10.92 -1.56 -6.50
C MET A 148 10.46 -1.76 -5.07
N VAL A 149 9.51 -2.67 -4.92
CA VAL A 149 9.09 -3.24 -3.64
C VAL A 149 9.43 -4.71 -3.62
N GLY A 150 9.84 -5.21 -2.46
CA GLY A 150 10.15 -6.62 -2.24
C GLY A 150 10.06 -6.96 -0.77
N GLU A 151 9.03 -7.71 -0.37
CA GLU A 151 8.88 -8.14 1.02
C GLU A 151 9.95 -9.15 1.46
N GLY A 152 10.56 -9.84 0.50
CA GLY A 152 11.77 -10.65 0.71
C GLY A 152 13.07 -9.95 0.28
N GLY A 153 13.00 -8.68 -0.11
CA GLY A 153 14.08 -7.93 -0.75
C GLY A 153 15.25 -7.61 0.18
N GLN A 154 15.06 -7.70 1.49
CA GLN A 154 16.10 -7.50 2.52
C GLN A 154 16.53 -8.80 3.21
N ILE A 155 16.00 -9.96 2.77
CA ILE A 155 16.32 -11.27 3.36
C ILE A 155 17.67 -11.75 2.80
N PRO A 156 18.69 -12.00 3.64
CA PRO A 156 20.03 -12.33 3.17
C PRO A 156 20.09 -13.69 2.48
N THR A 157 21.10 -13.88 1.63
CA THR A 157 21.31 -15.13 0.88
C THR A 157 21.68 -16.32 1.75
N THR A 158 22.11 -16.06 2.99
CA THR A 158 22.33 -17.09 4.02
C THR A 158 21.04 -17.72 4.55
N ILE A 159 19.89 -17.07 4.34
CA ILE A 159 18.57 -17.56 4.77
C ILE A 159 17.79 -18.13 3.58
N ALA A 160 17.80 -17.44 2.44
CA ALA A 160 17.12 -17.88 1.23
C ALA A 160 18.08 -17.80 0.05
N LEU A 161 18.10 -18.82 -0.81
CA LEU A 161 18.93 -18.80 -2.03
C LEU A 161 18.64 -17.53 -2.85
N ARG A 162 19.65 -17.00 -3.55
CA ARG A 162 19.52 -15.77 -4.35
C ARG A 162 18.29 -15.80 -5.28
N GLU A 163 18.07 -16.93 -5.94
CA GLU A 163 16.98 -17.14 -6.90
C GLU A 163 15.62 -17.49 -6.24
N ALA A 164 15.54 -17.55 -4.92
CA ALA A 164 14.27 -17.80 -4.22
C ALA A 164 13.29 -16.63 -4.42
N PRO A 165 11.97 -16.88 -4.41
CA PRO A 165 10.95 -15.84 -4.52
C PRO A 165 11.12 -14.76 -3.46
N ARG A 166 11.37 -13.53 -3.93
CA ARG A 166 11.54 -12.33 -3.08
C ARG A 166 10.30 -11.44 -3.05
N ASN A 167 9.22 -11.87 -3.70
CA ASN A 167 7.95 -11.13 -3.88
C ASN A 167 8.22 -9.71 -4.43
N LEU A 168 9.05 -9.63 -5.47
CA LEU A 168 9.46 -8.37 -6.08
C LEU A 168 8.41 -7.85 -7.04
N ARG A 169 8.25 -6.54 -7.09
CA ARG A 169 7.42 -5.83 -8.06
C ARG A 169 8.06 -4.52 -8.44
N TYR A 170 8.04 -4.22 -9.73
CA TYR A 170 8.31 -2.89 -10.23
C TYR A 170 7.06 -2.02 -10.12
N ALA A 171 7.27 -0.79 -9.67
CA ALA A 171 6.37 0.31 -9.95
C ALA A 171 7.14 1.30 -10.84
N ILE A 172 6.65 1.58 -12.03
CA ILE A 172 7.29 2.50 -12.98
C ILE A 172 6.35 3.67 -13.21
N ALA A 173 6.87 4.89 -13.12
CA ALA A 173 6.10 6.12 -13.29
C ALA A 173 6.62 6.89 -14.52
N TRP A 174 5.68 7.40 -15.33
CA TRP A 174 5.99 8.34 -16.40
C TRP A 174 5.25 9.65 -16.21
N GLY A 175 5.96 10.73 -16.47
CA GLY A 175 5.40 12.07 -16.51
C GLY A 175 6.41 13.15 -16.86
N THR A 176 5.99 14.41 -16.88
CA THR A 176 6.90 15.54 -17.12
C THR A 176 7.91 15.72 -15.98
N ASN A 177 7.52 15.37 -14.75
CA ASN A 177 8.42 15.21 -13.62
C ASN A 177 8.01 13.96 -12.82
N PRO A 178 8.49 12.77 -13.21
CA PRO A 178 8.00 11.48 -12.72
C PRO A 178 8.42 11.18 -11.29
N THR A 179 9.10 12.11 -10.59
CA THR A 179 9.43 11.99 -9.15
C THR A 179 8.48 12.77 -8.25
N THR A 180 7.65 13.64 -8.84
CA THR A 180 6.66 14.45 -8.10
C THR A 180 5.25 14.37 -8.69
N SER A 181 5.12 14.00 -9.97
CA SER A 181 3.84 13.84 -10.66
C SER A 181 3.95 12.83 -11.79
N ALA A 182 3.12 11.79 -11.74
CA ALA A 182 3.02 10.78 -12.78
C ALA A 182 1.67 10.87 -13.48
N GLN A 183 1.68 10.70 -14.81
CA GLN A 183 0.49 10.59 -15.65
C GLN A 183 0.15 9.13 -15.95
N ILE A 184 1.17 8.26 -16.02
CA ILE A 184 1.04 6.82 -16.25
C ILE A 184 1.85 6.11 -15.16
N LEU A 185 1.28 5.08 -14.54
CA LEU A 185 1.97 4.18 -13.62
C LEU A 185 1.80 2.73 -14.08
N LEU A 186 2.87 1.96 -14.07
CA LEU A 186 2.89 0.52 -14.33
C LEU A 186 3.23 -0.23 -13.04
N SER A 187 2.49 -1.29 -12.79
CA SER A 187 2.82 -2.35 -11.83
C SER A 187 3.14 -3.62 -12.60
N ALA A 188 4.34 -4.17 -12.39
CA ALA A 188 4.82 -5.33 -13.14
C ALA A 188 5.71 -6.27 -12.32
N ALA A 189 5.75 -7.54 -12.70
CA ALA A 189 6.76 -8.48 -12.22
C ALA A 189 8.12 -8.17 -12.89
N PRO A 190 9.24 -8.25 -12.16
CA PRO A 190 10.57 -8.19 -12.76
C PRO A 190 10.96 -9.54 -13.41
N GLY A 191 11.97 -9.56 -14.30
CA GLY A 191 12.48 -10.77 -14.95
C GLY A 191 12.15 -10.91 -16.45
N GLY A 192 11.96 -9.79 -17.17
CA GLY A 192 11.72 -9.74 -18.61
C GLY A 192 10.27 -10.02 -19.02
N ASN A 193 9.89 -11.31 -19.12
CA ASN A 193 8.56 -11.72 -19.59
C ASN A 193 7.54 -11.72 -18.44
N SER A 194 7.05 -10.54 -18.07
CA SER A 194 5.98 -10.44 -17.07
C SER A 194 4.64 -10.90 -17.63
N SER A 195 4.04 -11.91 -17.01
CA SER A 195 2.62 -12.26 -17.22
C SER A 195 1.67 -11.30 -16.52
N PHE A 196 2.19 -10.38 -15.70
CA PHE A 196 1.44 -9.43 -14.90
C PHE A 196 1.83 -8.00 -15.27
N LEU A 197 0.97 -7.33 -16.04
CA LEU A 197 1.12 -5.93 -16.40
C LEU A 197 -0.20 -5.24 -16.07
N GLN A 198 -0.13 -4.27 -15.16
CA GLN A 198 -1.26 -3.42 -14.82
C GLN A 198 -0.86 -1.95 -14.95
N ILE A 199 -1.66 -1.17 -15.66
CA ILE A 199 -1.41 0.25 -15.88
C ILE A 199 -2.52 1.07 -15.25
N ILE A 200 -2.14 2.16 -14.59
CA ILE A 200 -3.03 3.20 -14.10
C ILE A 200 -2.65 4.49 -14.81
N SER A 201 -3.62 5.19 -15.39
CA SER A 201 -3.34 6.38 -16.18
C SER A 201 -4.38 7.45 -15.90
N TRP A 202 -3.93 8.70 -15.71
CA TRP A 202 -4.79 9.81 -15.36
C TRP A 202 -5.50 10.38 -16.59
N ASP A 203 -6.84 10.38 -16.54
CA ASP A 203 -7.71 11.05 -17.51
C ASP A 203 -8.05 12.46 -17.00
N SER A 204 -7.40 13.47 -17.57
CA SER A 204 -7.64 14.87 -17.22
C SER A 204 -9.01 15.40 -17.64
N LYS A 205 -9.64 14.79 -18.65
CA LYS A 205 -10.97 15.17 -19.13
C LYS A 205 -12.04 14.65 -18.17
N ALA A 206 -11.95 13.39 -17.77
CA ALA A 206 -12.87 12.78 -16.81
C ALA A 206 -12.58 13.20 -15.36
N ASN A 207 -11.34 13.60 -15.05
CA ASN A 207 -10.79 13.77 -13.70
C ASN A 207 -10.85 12.47 -12.89
N LYS A 208 -10.39 11.37 -13.50
CA LYS A 208 -10.35 10.03 -12.92
C LYS A 208 -9.11 9.30 -13.40
N TYR A 209 -8.74 8.23 -12.71
CA TYR A 209 -7.80 7.25 -13.22
C TYR A 209 -8.54 6.16 -13.98
N ASN A 210 -7.97 5.75 -15.10
CA ASN A 210 -8.32 4.52 -15.81
C ASN A 210 -7.35 3.40 -15.40
N PHE A 211 -7.90 2.20 -15.22
CA PHE A 211 -7.18 1.00 -14.83
C PHE A 211 -7.16 0.03 -16.01
N TYR A 212 -6.01 -0.56 -16.28
CA TYR A 212 -5.79 -1.47 -17.39
C TYR A 212 -5.08 -2.73 -16.91
N GLU A 213 -5.47 -3.87 -17.46
CA GLU A 213 -4.83 -5.15 -17.21
C GLU A 213 -4.46 -5.83 -18.53
N PHE A 214 -3.27 -6.42 -18.57
CA PHE A 214 -2.88 -7.33 -19.64
C PHE A 214 -3.27 -8.75 -19.25
N ARG A 215 -4.24 -9.33 -19.96
CA ARG A 215 -4.89 -10.59 -19.57
C ARG A 215 -4.84 -11.63 -20.67
N GLU A 216 -4.75 -12.90 -20.29
CA GLU A 216 -4.92 -14.04 -21.19
C GLU A 216 -6.39 -14.35 -21.40
N GLN A 217 -6.79 -14.55 -22.66
CA GLN A 217 -8.13 -14.99 -23.05
C GLN A 217 -8.05 -16.01 -24.19
N ARG A 218 -9.05 -16.87 -24.33
CA ARG A 218 -9.17 -17.80 -25.46
C ARG A 218 -9.16 -17.06 -26.80
N SER A 219 -8.32 -17.53 -27.73
CA SER A 219 -8.27 -17.07 -29.13
C SER A 219 -9.37 -17.73 -29.99
N SER A 220 -9.52 -17.26 -31.23
CA SER A 220 -10.40 -17.88 -32.24
C SER A 220 -9.98 -19.31 -32.57
N ASP A 221 -8.69 -19.62 -32.43
CA ASP A 221 -8.15 -20.93 -32.71
C ASP A 221 -8.32 -21.86 -31.49
N MET A 222 -9.04 -22.98 -31.68
CA MET A 222 -9.30 -23.95 -30.63
C MET A 222 -8.00 -24.43 -29.97
N GLY A 223 -7.81 -24.10 -28.70
CA GLY A 223 -6.66 -24.53 -27.90
C GLY A 223 -5.56 -23.49 -27.71
N SER A 224 -5.68 -22.29 -28.29
CA SER A 224 -4.71 -21.19 -28.04
C SER A 224 -5.31 -20.07 -27.20
N THR A 225 -4.46 -19.42 -26.41
CA THR A 225 -4.78 -18.18 -25.68
C THR A 225 -4.06 -17.00 -26.33
N THR A 226 -4.75 -15.88 -26.42
CA THR A 226 -4.23 -14.59 -26.86
C THR A 226 -4.23 -13.65 -25.66
N LYS A 227 -3.17 -12.86 -25.51
CA LYS A 227 -3.13 -11.81 -24.50
C LYS A 227 -3.63 -10.50 -25.07
N VAL A 228 -4.47 -9.80 -24.32
CA VAL A 228 -5.04 -8.51 -24.72
C VAL A 228 -5.00 -7.52 -23.57
N TRP A 229 -4.97 -6.23 -23.92
CA TRP A 229 -5.22 -5.15 -22.97
C TRP A 229 -6.72 -4.97 -22.76
N SER A 230 -7.15 -5.05 -21.51
CA SER A 230 -8.51 -4.72 -21.10
C SER A 230 -8.54 -3.51 -20.19
N TRP A 231 -9.42 -2.55 -20.47
CA TRP A 231 -9.84 -1.55 -19.51
C TRP A 231 -10.63 -2.22 -18.39
N ALA A 232 -10.12 -2.12 -17.18
CA ALA A 232 -10.64 -2.73 -15.96
C ALA A 232 -11.56 -1.79 -15.16
N GLY A 233 -11.86 -0.60 -15.72
CA GLY A 233 -12.74 0.41 -15.14
C GLY A 233 -12.01 1.71 -14.79
N ASP A 234 -12.76 2.66 -14.23
CA ASP A 234 -12.26 3.96 -13.78
C ASP A 234 -12.45 4.19 -12.27
N SER A 235 -11.89 5.29 -11.75
CA SER A 235 -12.00 5.64 -10.33
C SER A 235 -13.41 5.63 -9.73
N SER A 236 -14.44 5.97 -10.52
CA SER A 236 -15.81 6.04 -10.04
C SER A 236 -16.45 4.66 -9.85
N MET A 237 -15.87 3.63 -10.45
CA MET A 237 -16.35 2.27 -10.35
C MET A 237 -15.81 1.54 -9.11
N ALA A 238 -14.78 2.06 -8.43
CA ALA A 238 -14.10 1.33 -7.37
C ALA A 238 -14.97 0.99 -6.14
N ARG A 239 -15.98 1.81 -5.85
CA ARG A 239 -16.89 1.64 -4.71
C ARG A 239 -18.28 1.14 -5.09
N LEU A 240 -18.52 0.74 -6.34
CA LEU A 240 -19.79 0.15 -6.69
C LEU A 240 -19.93 -1.22 -6.00
N PRO A 241 -21.15 -1.61 -5.55
CA PRO A 241 -21.35 -2.88 -4.85
C PRO A 241 -20.86 -4.11 -5.62
N GLN A 242 -20.89 -4.07 -6.95
CA GLN A 242 -20.50 -5.18 -7.83
C GLN A 242 -18.97 -5.34 -7.96
N THR A 243 -18.22 -4.24 -7.83
CA THR A 243 -16.80 -4.16 -8.21
C THR A 243 -15.87 -3.94 -7.03
N ILE A 244 -16.38 -3.44 -5.89
CA ILE A 244 -15.57 -3.27 -4.68
C ILE A 244 -14.97 -4.61 -4.23
N GLY A 245 -13.65 -4.65 -4.04
CA GLY A 245 -12.93 -5.88 -3.70
C GLY A 245 -12.75 -6.88 -4.85
N GLN A 246 -13.03 -6.48 -6.09
CA GLN A 246 -12.88 -7.30 -7.31
C GLN A 246 -11.87 -6.68 -8.29
N GLY A 247 -11.14 -7.53 -9.02
CA GLY A 247 -10.17 -7.10 -10.03
C GLY A 247 -9.21 -6.03 -9.52
N CYS A 248 -8.93 -4.99 -10.33
CA CYS A 248 -8.11 -3.84 -9.91
C CYS A 248 -8.60 -3.14 -8.64
N PHE A 249 -9.91 -3.15 -8.37
CA PHE A 249 -10.50 -2.48 -7.20
C PHE A 249 -10.42 -3.31 -5.93
N ASP A 250 -9.81 -4.50 -6.00
CA ASP A 250 -9.33 -5.19 -4.82
C ASP A 250 -8.15 -4.43 -4.18
N CYS A 251 -7.28 -3.78 -4.93
CA CYS A 251 -6.18 -2.99 -4.38
C CYS A 251 -6.58 -1.52 -4.29
N HIS A 252 -7.32 -1.04 -5.29
CA HIS A 252 -7.65 0.36 -5.49
C HIS A 252 -9.09 0.69 -5.06
N HIS A 253 -9.48 0.32 -3.83
CA HIS A 253 -10.84 0.44 -3.29
C HIS A 253 -11.50 1.82 -3.44
N ASN A 254 -10.69 2.88 -3.42
CA ASN A 254 -11.15 4.26 -3.57
C ASN A 254 -11.00 4.83 -4.98
N GLY A 255 -10.51 4.02 -5.92
CA GLY A 255 -10.33 4.41 -7.31
C GLY A 255 -9.11 5.29 -7.53
N VAL A 256 -8.13 5.27 -6.64
CA VAL A 256 -6.90 6.08 -6.72
C VAL A 256 -5.66 5.20 -6.77
N VAL A 257 -4.53 5.76 -7.18
CA VAL A 257 -3.21 5.14 -6.99
C VAL A 257 -2.93 4.91 -5.50
N ILE A 258 -2.33 3.77 -5.16
CA ILE A 258 -2.10 3.38 -3.76
C ILE A 258 -0.65 2.94 -3.52
N MET A 259 -0.21 3.13 -2.28
CA MET A 259 1.01 2.56 -1.71
C MET A 259 0.74 2.27 -0.25
N LYS A 260 1.07 1.07 0.23
CA LYS A 260 0.77 0.66 1.61
C LYS A 260 1.63 1.41 2.62
N GLU A 261 2.86 1.75 2.24
CA GLU A 261 3.86 2.39 3.09
C GLU A 261 4.08 3.83 2.60
N LEU A 262 3.28 4.78 3.10
CA LEU A 262 3.30 6.20 2.66
C LEU A 262 4.01 7.14 3.64
N ALA A 263 4.92 6.58 4.42
CA ALA A 263 5.80 7.30 5.30
C ALA A 263 7.11 6.54 5.48
N VAL A 264 8.15 7.29 5.85
CA VAL A 264 9.43 6.76 6.33
C VAL A 264 9.18 5.64 7.37
N PRO A 265 9.91 4.52 7.32
CA PRO A 265 11.09 4.25 6.49
C PRO A 265 10.87 3.38 5.24
N TRP A 266 9.63 3.16 4.80
CA TRP A 266 9.30 2.31 3.64
C TRP A 266 9.92 0.90 3.73
N ASN A 267 9.52 0.18 4.79
CA ASN A 267 9.98 -1.16 5.16
C ASN A 267 10.30 -2.14 4.03
N ASN A 268 9.46 -2.24 3.01
CA ASN A 268 9.62 -3.22 1.93
C ASN A 268 10.11 -2.61 0.61
N TRP A 269 10.32 -1.30 0.56
CA TRP A 269 10.69 -0.61 -0.68
C TRP A 269 12.18 -0.26 -0.73
N GLN A 270 12.72 -0.26 -1.95
CA GLN A 270 13.97 0.44 -2.23
C GLN A 270 13.80 1.93 -1.89
N SER A 271 14.63 2.44 -0.99
CA SER A 271 14.59 3.82 -0.51
C SER A 271 15.95 4.29 0.03
N GLN A 272 16.03 5.57 0.39
CA GLN A 272 17.17 6.10 1.15
C GLN A 272 17.35 5.47 2.54
N ARG A 273 16.34 4.76 3.08
CA ARG A 273 16.39 4.14 4.42
C ARG A 273 16.59 2.62 4.37
N ALA A 274 16.16 1.97 3.29
CA ALA A 274 16.28 0.53 3.09
C ALA A 274 16.66 0.24 1.64
N THR A 275 17.74 -0.50 1.43
CA THR A 275 18.22 -0.87 0.09
C THR A 275 17.89 -2.32 -0.22
N ILE A 276 17.30 -2.56 -1.39
CA ILE A 276 17.18 -3.88 -2.00
C ILE A 276 18.46 -4.14 -2.81
N SER A 277 19.34 -4.97 -2.27
CA SER A 277 20.67 -5.20 -2.85
C SER A 277 20.61 -6.08 -4.11
N SER A 278 21.41 -5.75 -5.12
CA SER A 278 21.61 -6.59 -6.31
C SER A 278 22.13 -8.00 -5.98
N GLN A 279 22.74 -8.17 -4.79
CA GLN A 279 23.31 -9.43 -4.32
C GLN A 279 22.27 -10.40 -3.76
N VAL A 280 21.08 -9.92 -3.38
CA VAL A 280 20.04 -10.75 -2.73
C VAL A 280 18.86 -11.05 -3.65
N VAL A 281 18.71 -10.31 -4.74
CA VAL A 281 17.67 -10.55 -5.76
C VAL A 281 18.16 -11.53 -6.84
N PRO A 282 17.24 -12.22 -7.56
CA PRO A 282 17.57 -13.07 -8.69
C PRO A 282 18.50 -12.39 -9.71
N LEU A 283 19.46 -13.14 -10.26
CA LEU A 283 20.47 -12.58 -11.16
C LEU A 283 19.86 -11.91 -12.40
N VAL A 284 18.77 -12.50 -12.93
CA VAL A 284 18.04 -11.92 -14.07
C VAL A 284 17.54 -10.51 -13.76
N VAL A 285 16.98 -10.30 -12.57
CA VAL A 285 16.45 -8.99 -12.12
C VAL A 285 17.59 -8.01 -11.87
N ALA A 286 18.66 -8.43 -11.19
CA ALA A 286 19.80 -7.57 -10.89
C ALA A 286 20.47 -6.99 -12.15
N ASN A 287 20.37 -7.68 -13.28
CA ASN A 287 20.94 -7.28 -14.56
C ASN A 287 20.00 -6.41 -15.41
N GLU A 288 18.75 -6.20 -14.99
CA GLU A 288 17.81 -5.37 -15.74
C GLU A 288 18.18 -3.88 -15.63
N PRO A 289 18.13 -3.10 -16.73
CA PRO A 289 18.35 -1.66 -16.68
C PRO A 289 17.40 -0.93 -15.72
N ILE A 290 16.19 -1.44 -15.52
CA ILE A 290 15.20 -0.90 -14.58
C ILE A 290 15.72 -1.02 -13.14
N PHE A 291 16.26 -2.18 -12.76
CA PHE A 291 16.86 -2.41 -11.45
C PHE A 291 18.11 -1.55 -11.20
N GLN A 292 18.94 -1.39 -12.23
CA GLN A 292 20.18 -0.61 -12.11
C GLN A 292 19.91 0.90 -11.93
N ASN A 293 18.72 1.36 -12.33
CA ASN A 293 18.31 2.77 -12.29
C ASN A 293 17.11 2.98 -11.36
N LEU A 294 17.10 2.33 -10.19
CA LEU A 294 16.05 2.51 -9.19
C LEU A 294 16.12 3.89 -8.52
N THR A 295 14.94 4.48 -8.37
CA THR A 295 14.65 5.67 -7.56
C THR A 295 14.13 5.21 -6.20
N GLY A 296 14.40 6.00 -5.16
CA GLY A 296 13.92 5.68 -3.81
C GLY A 296 12.43 5.98 -3.60
N ALA A 297 11.80 5.18 -2.75
CA ALA A 297 10.38 5.24 -2.43
C ALA A 297 9.91 6.57 -1.83
N GLU A 298 10.82 7.35 -1.24
CA GLU A 298 10.55 8.71 -0.78
C GLU A 298 9.97 9.62 -1.87
N ASN A 299 10.37 9.38 -3.14
CA ASN A 299 9.83 10.10 -4.29
C ASN A 299 8.49 9.50 -4.75
N LEU A 300 8.35 8.17 -4.73
CA LEU A 300 7.06 7.51 -5.07
C LEU A 300 5.95 7.94 -4.10
N GLU A 301 6.27 8.09 -2.82
CA GLU A 301 5.34 8.61 -1.81
C GLU A 301 4.72 9.94 -2.26
N GLN A 302 5.52 10.87 -2.79
CA GLN A 302 5.04 12.17 -3.26
C GLN A 302 4.09 12.02 -4.44
N ILE A 303 4.41 11.14 -5.39
CA ILE A 303 3.55 10.86 -6.55
C ILE A 303 2.20 10.30 -6.11
N ILE A 304 2.21 9.32 -5.21
CA ILE A 304 0.99 8.68 -4.73
C ILE A 304 0.15 9.67 -3.93
N LYS A 305 0.77 10.45 -3.03
CA LYS A 305 0.09 11.53 -2.29
C LYS A 305 -0.52 12.56 -3.22
N GLY A 306 0.27 13.12 -4.14
CA GLY A 306 -0.23 14.07 -5.14
C GLY A 306 -1.33 13.47 -6.00
N GLY A 307 -1.23 12.18 -6.33
CA GLY A 307 -2.18 11.45 -7.17
C GLY A 307 -3.58 11.33 -6.54
N PHE A 308 -3.68 10.86 -5.30
CA PHE A 308 -4.98 10.80 -4.62
C PHE A 308 -5.49 12.20 -4.25
N GLN A 309 -4.61 13.13 -3.86
CA GLN A 309 -5.00 14.51 -3.54
C GLN A 309 -5.64 15.19 -4.75
N ASN A 310 -5.03 15.06 -5.93
CA ASN A 310 -5.58 15.60 -7.17
C ASN A 310 -6.97 15.00 -7.47
N TYR A 311 -7.12 13.68 -7.39
CA TYR A 311 -8.41 13.03 -7.60
C TYR A 311 -9.47 13.54 -6.62
N TYR A 312 -9.19 13.52 -5.32
CA TYR A 312 -10.16 13.89 -4.30
C TYR A 312 -10.55 15.36 -4.35
N ASN A 313 -9.62 16.25 -4.66
CA ASN A 313 -9.95 17.66 -4.88
C ASN A 313 -10.97 17.84 -6.02
N LYS A 314 -10.82 17.08 -7.12
CA LYS A 314 -11.79 17.13 -8.23
C LYS A 314 -13.10 16.41 -7.88
N TRP A 315 -13.01 15.27 -7.21
CA TRP A 315 -14.15 14.47 -6.76
C TRP A 315 -15.05 15.25 -5.80
N LEU A 316 -14.45 15.97 -4.83
CA LEU A 316 -15.15 16.80 -3.87
C LEU A 316 -15.76 18.03 -4.54
N ARG A 317 -15.03 18.69 -5.46
CA ARG A 317 -15.56 19.84 -6.21
C ARG A 317 -16.81 19.51 -7.00
N LYS A 318 -16.91 18.29 -7.58
CA LYS A 318 -18.13 17.84 -8.26
C LYS A 318 -19.32 17.65 -7.30
N ARG A 319 -19.05 17.42 -6.01
CA ARG A 319 -20.05 17.20 -4.97
C ARG A 319 -20.35 18.44 -4.13
N TYR A 320 -19.63 19.53 -4.36
CA TYR A 320 -19.76 20.80 -3.66
C TYR A 320 -20.22 21.84 -4.69
N GLN A 321 -21.53 22.02 -4.84
CA GLN A 321 -22.12 22.91 -5.86
C GLN A 321 -22.67 24.18 -5.22
N ASN A 322 -22.21 25.34 -5.66
CA ASN A 322 -22.71 26.63 -5.18
C ASN A 322 -24.01 27.00 -5.91
N GLU A 323 -25.09 27.22 -5.15
CA GLU A 323 -26.40 27.67 -5.63
C GLU A 323 -26.82 28.91 -4.84
N GLY A 324 -26.36 30.08 -5.30
CA GLY A 324 -26.60 31.34 -4.60
C GLY A 324 -25.90 31.40 -3.24
N SER A 325 -26.66 31.57 -2.16
CA SER A 325 -26.16 31.61 -0.78
C SER A 325 -26.00 30.23 -0.13
N THR A 326 -26.38 29.17 -0.85
CA THR A 326 -26.39 27.80 -0.34
C THR A 326 -25.45 26.94 -1.17
N VAL A 327 -24.71 26.05 -0.51
CA VAL A 327 -23.95 25.00 -1.18
C VAL A 327 -24.73 23.70 -1.09
N GLN A 328 -24.96 23.04 -2.21
CA GLN A 328 -25.49 21.68 -2.26
C GLN A 328 -24.37 20.66 -2.15
N LEU A 329 -24.58 19.64 -1.32
CA LEU A 329 -23.69 18.51 -1.11
C LEU A 329 -24.36 17.22 -1.60
N SER A 330 -23.58 16.36 -2.25
CA SER A 330 -23.98 15.01 -2.68
C SER A 330 -22.95 13.97 -2.27
N ASP A 331 -23.38 12.71 -2.12
CA ASP A 331 -22.58 11.60 -1.60
C ASP A 331 -21.96 11.88 -0.22
N THR A 332 -22.68 12.59 0.66
CA THR A 332 -22.19 12.91 2.01
C THR A 332 -21.90 11.66 2.83
N ASN A 333 -22.62 10.56 2.61
CA ASN A 333 -22.34 9.26 3.20
C ASN A 333 -20.93 8.73 2.84
N GLN A 334 -20.50 8.88 1.58
CA GLN A 334 -19.16 8.49 1.14
C GLN A 334 -18.08 9.40 1.72
N MET A 335 -18.37 10.69 1.89
CA MET A 335 -17.47 11.63 2.56
C MET A 335 -17.25 11.22 4.02
N LEU A 336 -18.33 10.91 4.75
CA LEU A 336 -18.26 10.54 6.16
C LEU A 336 -17.56 9.19 6.39
N ALA A 337 -17.60 8.27 5.41
CA ALA A 337 -16.91 6.99 5.51
C ALA A 337 -15.40 7.13 5.78
N HIS A 338 -14.77 8.20 5.26
CA HIS A 338 -13.35 8.50 5.48
C HIS A 338 -12.98 8.73 6.95
N VAL A 339 -13.90 9.24 7.78
CA VAL A 339 -13.66 9.45 9.23
C VAL A 339 -14.28 8.34 10.09
N ILE A 340 -15.40 7.78 9.67
CA ILE A 340 -16.15 6.79 10.44
C ILE A 340 -15.47 5.41 10.38
N SER A 341 -15.25 4.90 9.17
CA SER A 341 -14.93 3.46 8.97
C SER A 341 -13.46 3.18 8.66
N ASN A 342 -12.69 4.21 8.28
CA ASN A 342 -11.48 4.09 7.46
C ASN A 342 -11.80 3.43 6.10
N THR A 343 -11.41 4.06 5.00
CA THR A 343 -11.68 3.48 3.67
C THR A 343 -10.52 2.62 3.17
N THR A 344 -9.31 2.91 3.64
CA THR A 344 -8.08 2.15 3.39
C THR A 344 -7.18 2.19 4.63
N ILE A 345 -6.02 1.55 4.56
CA ILE A 345 -5.06 1.46 5.66
C ILE A 345 -3.64 1.65 5.10
N ASN A 346 -2.80 2.34 5.86
CA ASN A 346 -1.37 2.39 5.62
C ASN A 346 -0.61 1.58 6.67
N PHE A 347 0.68 1.37 6.44
CA PHE A 347 1.61 0.85 7.43
C PHE A 347 2.60 1.92 7.86
N GLY A 348 2.87 1.96 9.16
CA GLY A 348 3.97 2.71 9.76
C GLY A 348 4.91 1.77 10.49
N SER A 349 6.14 2.21 10.73
CA SER A 349 7.07 1.51 11.61
C SER A 349 7.94 2.49 12.38
N THR A 350 8.73 1.96 13.31
CA THR A 350 9.89 2.71 13.80
C THR A 350 10.90 2.93 12.67
N ASN A 351 11.85 3.85 12.89
CA ASN A 351 13.00 4.02 12.01
C ASN A 351 14.19 3.11 12.39
N ILE A 352 13.99 2.15 13.29
CA ILE A 352 15.02 1.24 13.80
C ILE A 352 14.83 -0.13 13.16
N GLN A 353 15.90 -0.67 12.56
CA GLN A 353 15.86 -2.00 11.97
C GLN A 353 15.61 -3.06 13.05
N SER A 354 14.92 -4.15 12.70
CA SER A 354 14.60 -5.21 13.66
C SER A 354 15.78 -6.12 13.98
N ASN A 355 16.72 -6.28 13.05
CA ASN A 355 17.90 -7.12 13.27
C ASN A 355 18.99 -6.33 14.00
N GLY A 356 19.04 -6.47 15.33
CA GLY A 356 19.91 -5.71 16.23
C GLY A 356 21.40 -5.66 15.84
N SER A 357 21.95 -6.77 15.32
CA SER A 357 23.36 -6.84 14.92
C SER A 357 23.72 -5.97 13.70
N GLN A 358 22.71 -5.59 12.90
CA GLN A 358 22.89 -4.87 11.63
C GLN A 358 22.18 -3.51 11.62
N THR A 359 21.63 -3.06 12.75
CA THR A 359 21.03 -1.72 12.83
C THR A 359 22.08 -0.64 12.58
N SER A 360 21.63 0.56 12.20
CA SER A 360 22.47 1.75 12.13
C SER A 360 21.89 2.86 13.03
N PRO A 361 22.50 3.16 14.19
CA PRO A 361 23.68 2.51 14.80
C PRO A 361 23.44 1.05 15.23
N PRO A 362 24.47 0.18 15.28
CA PRO A 362 24.33 -1.20 15.74
C PRO A 362 23.78 -1.30 17.17
N ASN A 363 22.93 -2.29 17.41
CA ASN A 363 22.26 -2.55 18.69
C ASN A 363 21.46 -1.37 19.26
N SER A 364 20.86 -0.54 18.39
CA SER A 364 20.03 0.57 18.84
C SER A 364 18.76 0.08 19.56
N ASP A 365 18.37 0.77 20.62
CA ASP A 365 17.09 0.57 21.28
C ASP A 365 15.91 0.90 20.36
N ILE A 366 14.79 0.21 20.53
CA ILE A 366 13.58 0.47 19.76
C ILE A 366 12.90 1.71 20.29
N SER A 367 12.77 2.73 19.46
CA SER A 367 12.06 3.97 19.78
C SER A 367 11.32 4.49 18.55
N GLY A 368 10.41 5.46 18.74
CA GLY A 368 9.68 6.08 17.63
C GLY A 368 8.59 5.18 17.05
N ILE A 369 7.83 4.49 17.91
CA ILE A 369 6.57 3.83 17.51
C ILE A 369 5.66 4.91 16.91
N PRO A 370 5.01 4.66 15.74
CA PRO A 370 4.14 5.67 15.13
C PRO A 370 3.06 6.17 16.10
N ASN A 371 2.87 7.48 16.21
CA ASN A 371 1.85 8.05 17.08
C ASN A 371 0.44 7.54 16.75
N ASP A 372 0.19 7.38 15.44
CA ASP A 372 -1.05 6.82 14.88
C ASP A 372 -1.31 5.35 15.27
N PHE A 373 -0.37 4.70 15.96
CA PHE A 373 -0.58 3.41 16.62
C PHE A 373 -1.39 3.57 17.92
N PHE A 374 -1.31 4.67 18.66
CA PHE A 374 -2.03 4.79 19.93
C PHE A 374 -3.46 5.30 19.73
N LEU A 375 -3.62 6.26 18.84
CA LEU A 375 -4.85 6.99 18.52
C LEU A 375 -4.62 7.72 17.19
N TRP A 376 -5.65 8.26 16.55
CA TRP A 376 -5.50 8.94 15.25
C TRP A 376 -4.92 10.36 15.39
N ASP A 377 -3.66 10.43 15.83
CA ASP A 377 -2.91 11.63 16.21
C ASP A 377 -2.76 12.62 15.04
N SER A 378 -2.58 12.10 13.82
CA SER A 378 -2.48 12.92 12.61
C SER A 378 -3.73 13.77 12.34
N ILE A 379 -4.91 13.37 12.85
CA ILE A 379 -6.10 14.24 12.86
C ILE A 379 -6.25 14.96 14.19
N LEU A 380 -6.22 14.23 15.31
CA LEU A 380 -6.54 14.78 16.63
C LEU A 380 -5.58 15.92 17.04
N SER A 381 -4.26 15.73 16.91
CA SER A 381 -3.29 16.77 17.23
C SER A 381 -3.11 17.74 16.08
N THR A 382 -2.77 17.25 14.88
CA THR A 382 -2.34 18.13 13.77
C THR A 382 -3.51 18.89 13.12
N THR A 383 -4.66 18.24 12.93
CA THR A 383 -5.80 18.85 12.23
C THR A 383 -6.72 19.62 13.18
N LEU A 384 -7.00 19.09 14.38
CA LEU A 384 -7.89 19.72 15.36
C LEU A 384 -7.16 20.61 16.39
N GLY A 385 -5.82 20.54 16.44
CA GLY A 385 -4.99 21.33 17.34
C GLY A 385 -5.09 20.90 18.81
N LEU A 386 -5.50 19.66 19.09
CA LEU A 386 -5.62 19.18 20.46
C LEU A 386 -4.23 18.98 21.09
N GLN A 387 -4.11 19.39 22.35
CA GLN A 387 -2.85 19.36 23.10
C GLN A 387 -2.85 18.23 24.12
N TYR A 388 -2.05 17.20 23.86
CA TYR A 388 -1.74 16.08 24.75
C TYR A 388 -0.32 15.58 24.43
N GLN A 389 0.25 14.78 25.34
CA GLN A 389 1.60 14.25 25.18
C GLN A 389 1.56 12.74 25.05
N ILE A 390 1.96 12.25 23.88
CA ILE A 390 2.25 10.82 23.66
C ILE A 390 3.57 10.49 24.36
N PRO A 391 3.61 9.47 25.24
CA PRO A 391 4.82 9.11 25.96
C PRO A 391 5.90 8.66 24.98
N THR A 392 7.15 9.06 25.26
CA THR A 392 8.30 8.51 24.53
C THR A 392 8.56 7.10 25.02
N ILE A 393 8.16 6.12 24.21
CA ILE A 393 8.35 4.70 24.51
C ILE A 393 9.63 4.22 23.86
N THR A 394 10.52 3.66 24.68
CA THR A 394 11.78 3.07 24.23
C THR A 394 11.95 1.69 24.88
N PHE A 395 12.20 0.67 24.06
CA PHE A 395 12.52 -0.68 24.52
C PHE A 395 13.99 -0.95 24.33
N LYS A 396 14.64 -1.51 25.36
CA LYS A 396 16.02 -1.96 25.22
C LYS A 396 16.10 -3.00 24.11
N ARG A 397 17.19 -2.94 23.35
CA ARG A 397 17.47 -3.89 22.27
C ARG A 397 17.32 -5.34 22.73
N GLU A 398 18.01 -5.70 23.80
CA GLU A 398 18.03 -7.07 24.33
C GLU A 398 16.62 -7.56 24.70
N ASP A 399 15.83 -6.73 25.37
CA ASP A 399 14.46 -7.07 25.79
C ASP A 399 13.56 -7.32 24.57
N TYR A 400 13.66 -6.47 23.54
CA TYR A 400 12.89 -6.64 22.30
C TYR A 400 13.28 -7.93 21.55
N ASP A 401 14.58 -8.19 21.37
CA ASP A 401 15.07 -9.37 20.66
C ASP A 401 14.70 -10.66 21.42
N ASN A 402 14.82 -10.65 22.76
CA ASN A 402 14.39 -11.75 23.61
C ASN A 402 12.88 -11.97 23.51
N TYR A 403 12.08 -10.90 23.47
CA TYR A 403 10.63 -11.01 23.29
C TYR A 403 10.26 -11.63 21.95
N LEU A 404 10.89 -11.20 20.84
CA LEU A 404 10.67 -11.78 19.52
C LEU A 404 11.00 -13.28 19.51
N LYS A 405 12.12 -13.67 20.11
CA LYS A 405 12.56 -15.06 20.20
C LYS A 405 11.62 -15.90 21.06
N ALA A 406 11.26 -15.42 22.25
CA ALA A 406 10.38 -16.14 23.18
C ALA A 406 8.99 -16.39 22.59
N ASN A 407 8.54 -15.50 21.71
CA ASN A 407 7.24 -15.58 21.05
C ASN A 407 7.31 -16.03 19.58
N ASN A 408 8.43 -16.65 19.18
CA ASN A 408 8.62 -17.27 17.87
C ASN A 408 8.22 -16.35 16.68
N PHE A 409 8.62 -15.08 16.75
CA PHE A 409 8.41 -14.16 15.64
C PHE A 409 9.26 -14.59 14.43
N LYS A 410 8.65 -14.66 13.25
CA LYS A 410 9.33 -15.00 12.00
C LYS A 410 8.60 -14.52 10.76
N LEU A 411 9.34 -14.18 9.71
CA LEU A 411 8.82 -14.07 8.35
C LEU A 411 8.86 -15.45 7.68
N VAL A 412 7.79 -15.83 6.99
CA VAL A 412 7.64 -17.17 6.39
C VAL A 412 7.24 -17.02 4.93
N GLN A 413 8.07 -17.52 4.01
CA GLN A 413 7.70 -17.75 2.62
C GLN A 413 7.04 -19.12 2.52
N ASP A 414 5.76 -19.14 2.22
CA ASP A 414 4.92 -20.34 2.13
C ASP A 414 4.93 -21.00 0.74
N GLN A 415 5.29 -20.24 -0.30
CA GLN A 415 5.49 -20.74 -1.66
C GLN A 415 6.84 -21.46 -1.80
N SER A 416 6.96 -22.31 -2.82
CA SER A 416 8.20 -23.05 -3.09
C SER A 416 9.24 -22.17 -3.79
N PRO A 417 10.54 -22.26 -3.42
CA PRO A 417 11.08 -22.90 -2.22
C PRO A 417 10.67 -22.14 -0.95
N ARG A 418 10.28 -22.91 0.08
CA ARG A 418 9.95 -22.36 1.40
C ARG A 418 11.21 -21.93 2.13
N TYR A 419 11.12 -20.82 2.85
CA TYR A 419 12.16 -20.37 3.77
C TYR A 419 11.55 -19.54 4.90
N GLU A 420 12.28 -19.42 6.00
CA GLU A 420 11.86 -18.67 7.18
C GLU A 420 13.01 -17.81 7.69
N GLN A 421 12.70 -16.58 8.10
CA GLN A 421 13.63 -15.69 8.79
C GLN A 421 13.10 -15.38 10.18
N ASN A 422 13.84 -15.75 11.22
CA ASN A 422 13.52 -15.39 12.59
C ASN A 422 13.54 -13.87 12.78
N GLY A 423 12.64 -13.37 13.63
CA GLY A 423 12.47 -11.96 13.94
C GLY A 423 11.21 -11.34 13.31
N SER A 424 11.21 -10.01 13.23
CA SER A 424 10.13 -9.22 12.62
C SER A 424 10.48 -8.83 11.17
N THR A 425 9.66 -7.96 10.58
CA THR A 425 9.96 -7.16 9.38
C THR A 425 11.28 -6.39 9.46
N TYR A 426 11.75 -5.82 8.33
CA TYR A 426 13.03 -5.12 8.27
C TYR A 426 13.20 -3.99 9.30
N PHE A 427 12.18 -3.14 9.49
CA PHE A 427 12.06 -2.22 10.62
C PHE A 427 11.08 -2.72 11.67
N ALA A 428 11.36 -2.38 12.92
CA ALA A 428 10.59 -2.82 14.06
C ALA A 428 9.26 -2.07 14.16
N PHE A 429 8.27 -2.71 14.77
CA PHE A 429 6.90 -2.18 14.91
C PHE A 429 6.23 -1.80 13.58
N PHE A 430 6.41 -2.61 12.52
CA PHE A 430 5.64 -2.45 11.28
C PHE A 430 4.16 -2.78 11.51
N VAL A 431 3.31 -1.77 11.63
CA VAL A 431 1.91 -1.88 12.09
C VAL A 431 0.93 -1.12 11.21
N PRO A 432 -0.33 -1.59 11.11
CA PRO A 432 -1.40 -0.83 10.50
C PRO A 432 -1.62 0.53 11.19
N VAL A 433 -1.79 1.57 10.40
CA VAL A 433 -2.12 2.95 10.81
C VAL A 433 -3.21 3.52 9.88
N PRO A 434 -3.96 4.56 10.30
CA PRO A 434 -4.94 5.20 9.43
C PRO A 434 -4.31 5.67 8.13
N SER A 435 -5.09 5.65 7.05
CA SER A 435 -4.54 5.98 5.75
C SER A 435 -4.27 7.49 5.60
N ALA A 436 -3.24 7.82 4.83
CA ALA A 436 -2.94 9.19 4.43
C ALA A 436 -4.07 9.78 3.58
N GLU A 437 -4.77 8.92 2.84
CA GLU A 437 -5.93 9.26 2.01
C GLU A 437 -7.13 9.70 2.86
N ASP A 438 -7.51 8.90 3.86
CA ASP A 438 -8.57 9.26 4.81
C ASP A 438 -8.22 10.55 5.56
N THR A 439 -6.97 10.66 6.03
CA THR A 439 -6.49 11.86 6.74
C THR A 439 -6.61 13.11 5.86
N PHE A 440 -6.22 13.02 4.58
CA PHE A 440 -6.39 14.11 3.63
C PHE A 440 -7.86 14.48 3.44
N MET A 441 -8.74 13.48 3.26
CA MET A 441 -10.17 13.71 3.07
C MET A 441 -10.82 14.37 4.28
N VAL A 442 -10.52 13.93 5.51
CA VAL A 442 -11.03 14.62 6.72
C VAL A 442 -10.58 16.07 6.75
N GLY A 443 -9.31 16.34 6.42
CA GLY A 443 -8.79 17.71 6.30
C GLY A 443 -9.56 18.55 5.28
N GLN A 444 -9.90 17.99 4.11
CA GLN A 444 -10.69 18.67 3.09
C GLN A 444 -12.13 18.92 3.53
N LEU A 445 -12.81 17.93 4.13
CA LEU A 445 -14.18 18.09 4.62
C LEU A 445 -14.27 19.17 5.70
N ARG A 446 -13.27 19.22 6.59
CA ARG A 446 -13.12 20.29 7.58
C ARG A 446 -12.91 21.66 6.94
N GLN A 447 -11.96 21.77 6.02
CA GLN A 447 -11.62 23.03 5.35
C GLN A 447 -12.80 23.61 4.57
N GLN A 448 -13.60 22.75 3.94
CA GLN A 448 -14.82 23.13 3.20
C GLN A 448 -16.06 23.29 4.11
N LYS A 449 -15.90 23.20 5.44
CA LYS A 449 -16.97 23.32 6.45
C LYS A 449 -18.13 22.32 6.28
N ILE A 450 -17.86 21.17 5.66
CA ILE A 450 -18.84 20.07 5.54
C ILE A 450 -19.03 19.40 6.91
N ILE A 451 -17.96 19.31 7.70
CA ILE A 451 -17.98 18.82 9.07
C ILE A 451 -17.18 19.77 9.98
N SER A 452 -17.55 19.84 11.25
CA SER A 452 -16.90 20.70 12.26
C SER A 452 -15.84 19.94 13.07
N ASP A 453 -14.93 20.68 13.72
CA ASP A 453 -13.89 20.11 14.60
C ASP A 453 -14.50 19.23 15.70
N LYS A 454 -15.60 19.69 16.31
CA LYS A 454 -16.32 18.95 17.34
C LYS A 454 -16.96 17.67 16.79
N PHE A 455 -17.50 17.71 15.57
CA PHE A 455 -18.06 16.53 14.93
C PHE A 455 -16.98 15.48 14.64
N ILE A 456 -15.83 15.91 14.11
CA ILE A 456 -14.66 15.04 13.89
C ILE A 456 -14.20 14.43 15.21
N ALA A 457 -14.04 15.25 16.26
CA ALA A 457 -13.63 14.77 17.58
C ALA A 457 -14.64 13.77 18.15
N ALA A 458 -15.94 14.03 18.04
CA ALA A 458 -16.98 13.11 18.53
C ALA A 458 -16.95 11.76 17.80
N LEU A 459 -16.69 11.74 16.49
CA LEU A 459 -16.52 10.50 15.74
C LEU A 459 -15.23 9.76 16.13
N LEU A 460 -14.09 10.47 16.19
CA LEU A 460 -12.80 9.86 16.49
C LEU A 460 -12.66 9.40 17.94
N MET A 461 -13.45 9.98 18.85
CA MET A 461 -13.49 9.57 20.25
C MET A 461 -14.30 8.29 20.51
N VAL A 462 -15.09 7.83 19.52
CA VAL A 462 -15.68 6.49 19.57
C VAL A 462 -14.57 5.46 19.40
N ASP A 463 -14.30 4.72 20.47
CA ASP A 463 -13.29 3.67 20.53
C ASP A 463 -11.91 4.16 20.03
N PHE A 464 -11.51 5.34 20.48
CA PHE A 464 -10.32 6.08 19.99
C PHE A 464 -8.99 5.34 20.16
N LYS A 465 -8.95 4.35 21.06
CA LYS A 465 -7.80 3.46 21.28
C LYS A 465 -7.56 2.51 20.09
N ASN A 466 -8.55 2.39 19.20
CA ASN A 466 -8.51 1.66 17.94
C ASN A 466 -8.60 2.66 16.77
N PRO A 467 -7.49 3.34 16.42
CA PRO A 467 -7.48 4.31 15.33
C PRO A 467 -7.78 3.67 13.97
N VAL A 468 -7.50 2.37 13.85
CA VAL A 468 -7.87 1.51 12.71
C VAL A 468 -8.72 0.34 13.20
N PHE A 469 -9.57 -0.19 12.33
CA PHE A 469 -10.41 -1.36 12.60
C PHE A 469 -11.36 -1.23 13.81
N SER A 470 -11.74 -0.01 14.18
CA SER A 470 -12.77 0.17 15.22
C SER A 470 -14.13 -0.27 14.68
N GLU A 471 -14.61 -1.43 15.15
CA GLU A 471 -15.95 -1.91 14.83
C GLU A 471 -17.03 -0.99 15.40
N LYS A 472 -16.82 -0.43 16.60
CA LYS A 472 -17.74 0.53 17.22
C LYS A 472 -17.89 1.78 16.37
N ARG A 473 -16.79 2.44 16.00
CA ARG A 473 -16.84 3.64 15.17
C ARG A 473 -17.44 3.34 13.80
N THR A 474 -17.00 2.25 13.16
CA THR A 474 -17.57 1.78 11.88
C THR A 474 -19.08 1.54 11.97
N GLY A 475 -19.59 1.07 13.10
CA GLY A 475 -21.03 0.89 13.35
C GLY A 475 -21.87 2.17 13.18
N LEU A 476 -21.26 3.36 13.28
CA LEU A 476 -21.95 4.62 13.02
C LEU A 476 -22.20 4.89 11.52
N GLN A 477 -21.58 4.13 10.61
CA GLN A 477 -21.73 4.31 9.17
C GLN A 477 -23.19 4.12 8.73
N GLN A 478 -23.97 3.28 9.42
CA GLN A 478 -25.39 3.08 9.15
C GLN A 478 -26.22 4.37 9.23
N TYR A 479 -25.79 5.37 10.01
CA TYR A 479 -26.44 6.67 10.10
C TYR A 479 -25.98 7.59 8.96
N ALA A 480 -24.70 7.53 8.61
CA ALA A 480 -24.17 8.26 7.46
C ALA A 480 -24.82 7.77 6.15
N ASP A 481 -25.08 6.48 6.00
CA ASP A 481 -25.71 5.89 4.80
C ASP A 481 -27.13 6.40 4.53
N GLN A 482 -27.80 6.93 5.56
CA GLN A 482 -29.11 7.59 5.43
C GLN A 482 -29.01 9.05 4.99
N ILE A 483 -27.80 9.60 4.92
CA ILE A 483 -27.53 11.01 4.60
C ILE A 483 -26.68 11.04 3.33
N THR A 484 -27.34 10.95 2.19
CA THR A 484 -26.68 11.02 0.87
C THR A 484 -26.53 12.45 0.34
N THR A 485 -27.26 13.40 0.91
CA THR A 485 -27.22 14.82 0.52
C THR A 485 -27.20 15.74 1.74
N GLY A 486 -26.68 16.95 1.53
CA GLY A 486 -26.58 17.98 2.56
C GLY A 486 -26.56 19.39 1.97
N THR A 487 -26.62 20.38 2.84
CA THR A 487 -26.51 21.79 2.46
C THR A 487 -25.52 22.51 3.36
N ILE A 488 -24.89 23.56 2.84
CA ILE A 488 -24.18 24.57 3.64
C ILE A 488 -24.85 25.91 3.41
N THR A 489 -25.47 26.47 4.45
CA THR A 489 -26.12 27.79 4.39
C THR A 489 -25.41 28.72 5.37
N ASN A 490 -25.01 29.91 4.90
CA ASN A 490 -24.25 30.88 5.73
C ASN A 490 -22.99 30.27 6.38
N GLY A 491 -22.34 29.33 5.69
CA GLY A 491 -21.13 28.66 6.16
C GLY A 491 -21.35 27.58 7.23
N VAL A 492 -22.61 27.16 7.47
CA VAL A 492 -22.97 26.09 8.41
C VAL A 492 -23.54 24.91 7.63
N SER A 493 -22.95 23.72 7.79
CA SER A 493 -23.45 22.50 7.16
C SER A 493 -24.54 21.82 7.99
N ASP A 494 -25.60 21.33 7.33
CA ASP A 494 -26.66 20.54 7.96
C ASP A 494 -26.31 19.05 8.14
N VAL A 495 -25.20 18.58 7.56
CA VAL A 495 -24.80 17.17 7.56
C VAL A 495 -24.54 16.65 8.99
N PRO A 496 -23.76 17.35 9.84
CA PRO A 496 -23.59 16.95 11.24
C PRO A 496 -24.91 16.86 12.02
N ASP A 497 -25.81 17.83 11.85
CA ASP A 497 -27.07 17.87 12.60
C ASP A 497 -28.01 16.73 12.22
N LYS A 498 -28.12 16.44 10.91
CA LYS A 498 -28.85 15.27 10.40
C LYS A 498 -28.31 13.97 11.00
N PHE A 499 -26.98 13.82 11.02
CA PHE A 499 -26.32 12.63 11.56
C PHE A 499 -26.59 12.48 13.05
N VAL A 500 -26.40 13.56 13.81
CA VAL A 500 -26.64 13.59 15.26
C VAL A 500 -28.08 13.24 15.59
N ALA A 501 -29.06 13.72 14.82
CA ALA A 501 -30.47 13.41 15.06
C ALA A 501 -30.76 11.90 14.95
N LEU A 502 -30.17 11.23 13.94
CA LEU A 502 -30.27 9.78 13.79
C LEU A 502 -29.61 9.03 14.95
N VAL A 503 -28.40 9.46 15.34
CA VAL A 503 -27.67 8.87 16.46
C VAL A 503 -28.42 9.03 17.79
N LYS A 504 -29.00 10.21 18.06
CA LYS A 504 -29.84 10.46 19.25
C LYS A 504 -31.05 9.55 19.30
N SER A 505 -31.80 9.48 18.20
CA SER A 505 -32.97 8.61 18.08
C SER A 505 -32.66 7.12 18.31
N ALA A 506 -31.45 6.68 17.94
CA ALA A 506 -30.99 5.33 18.22
C ALA A 506 -30.56 5.15 19.68
N ALA A 507 -29.80 6.10 20.24
CA ALA A 507 -29.33 6.07 21.62
C ALA A 507 -30.47 6.08 22.64
N ASP A 508 -31.58 6.78 22.36
CA ASP A 508 -32.76 6.86 23.23
C ASP A 508 -33.42 5.48 23.48
N LYS A 509 -33.14 4.50 22.61
CA LYS A 509 -33.66 3.12 22.70
C LYS A 509 -32.69 2.16 23.36
N GLN A 510 -31.52 2.63 23.81
CA GLN A 510 -30.46 1.81 24.37
C GLN A 510 -30.44 1.89 25.91
N PRO A 511 -29.91 0.87 26.61
CA PRO A 511 -29.66 0.94 28.04
C PRO A 511 -28.73 2.10 28.39
N ALA A 512 -28.85 2.66 29.59
CA ALA A 512 -27.97 3.75 30.02
C ALA A 512 -26.47 3.35 29.97
N CYS A 513 -25.63 4.24 29.43
CA CYS A 513 -24.18 4.10 29.44
C CYS A 513 -23.64 4.21 30.88
N ASP A 514 -22.70 3.34 31.26
CA ASP A 514 -21.90 3.54 32.46
C ASP A 514 -20.86 4.62 32.19
N ALA A 515 -21.09 5.81 32.77
CA ALA A 515 -20.19 6.95 32.62
C ALA A 515 -18.76 6.68 33.16
N ASN A 516 -18.59 5.68 34.04
CA ASN A 516 -17.29 5.27 34.55
C ASN A 516 -16.59 4.21 33.69
N ASN A 517 -17.32 3.60 32.76
CA ASN A 517 -16.81 2.57 31.86
C ASN A 517 -17.29 2.80 30.43
N LEU A 518 -16.74 3.82 29.78
CA LEU A 518 -17.08 4.19 28.40
C LEU A 518 -16.83 3.05 27.41
N ASP A 519 -15.87 2.17 27.68
CA ASP A 519 -15.59 1.00 26.85
C ASP A 519 -16.78 0.01 26.83
N SER A 520 -17.68 0.06 27.81
CA SER A 520 -18.93 -0.72 27.82
C SER A 520 -20.08 -0.06 27.04
N CYS A 521 -19.99 1.24 26.77
CA CYS A 521 -21.06 1.99 26.11
C CYS A 521 -21.10 1.72 24.60
N THR A 522 -22.27 1.97 23.99
CA THR A 522 -22.47 1.83 22.55
C THR A 522 -21.72 2.92 21.77
N ALA A 523 -21.60 2.73 20.45
CA ALA A 523 -20.97 3.73 19.59
C ALA A 523 -21.72 5.07 19.63
N GLU A 524 -23.05 5.02 19.63
CA GLU A 524 -23.92 6.20 19.69
C GLU A 524 -23.71 6.98 20.98
N GLN A 525 -23.61 6.26 22.11
CA GLN A 525 -23.40 6.88 23.42
C GLN A 525 -22.03 7.52 23.56
N GLN A 526 -20.97 6.85 23.08
CA GLN A 526 -19.62 7.43 23.07
C GLN A 526 -19.56 8.69 22.19
N PHE A 527 -20.19 8.66 21.01
CA PHE A 527 -20.29 9.83 20.14
C PHE A 527 -21.01 10.99 20.84
N LEU A 528 -22.19 10.72 21.42
CA LEU A 528 -23.02 11.73 22.07
C LEU A 528 -22.37 12.30 23.33
N GLN A 529 -21.52 11.54 24.03
CA GLN A 529 -20.79 12.03 25.18
C GLN A 529 -19.91 13.24 24.83
N ILE A 530 -19.27 13.24 23.65
CA ILE A 530 -18.45 14.36 23.18
C ILE A 530 -19.32 15.41 22.49
N TRP A 531 -20.27 14.99 21.66
CA TRP A 531 -21.11 15.91 20.91
C TRP A 531 -21.99 16.81 21.80
N ASN A 532 -22.49 16.29 22.92
CA ASN A 532 -23.37 17.03 23.83
C ASN A 532 -22.62 17.99 24.78
N LEU A 533 -21.28 17.99 24.79
CA LEU A 533 -20.50 18.97 25.55
C LEU A 533 -20.71 20.38 24.98
N ALA A 534 -20.50 21.42 25.80
CA ALA A 534 -20.48 22.79 25.28
C ALA A 534 -19.29 23.02 24.33
N ASP A 535 -19.42 23.98 23.40
CA ASP A 535 -18.42 24.23 22.36
C ASP A 535 -17.07 24.72 22.90
N ASP A 536 -17.06 25.31 24.09
CA ASP A 536 -15.89 25.74 24.84
C ASP A 536 -15.30 24.65 25.75
N GLN A 537 -15.99 23.53 25.94
CA GLN A 537 -15.59 22.45 26.87
C GLN A 537 -15.02 21.22 26.19
N TRP A 538 -15.51 20.88 24.98
CA TRP A 538 -15.20 19.58 24.37
C TRP A 538 -13.70 19.33 24.18
N LYS A 539 -12.91 20.36 23.80
CA LYS A 539 -11.45 20.22 23.58
C LYS A 539 -10.75 19.75 24.85
N THR A 540 -11.01 20.42 25.97
CA THR A 540 -10.40 20.10 27.26
C THR A 540 -10.78 18.69 27.70
N THR A 541 -12.05 18.31 27.57
CA THR A 541 -12.53 16.96 27.92
C THR A 541 -11.86 15.88 27.07
N VAL A 542 -11.82 16.07 25.75
CA VAL A 542 -11.18 15.12 24.82
C VAL A 542 -9.68 14.99 25.12
N GLN A 543 -8.98 16.11 25.30
CA GLN A 543 -7.55 16.11 25.67
C GLN A 543 -7.30 15.37 26.98
N GLN A 544 -8.13 15.58 28.00
CA GLN A 544 -7.99 14.88 29.28
C GLN A 544 -8.24 13.37 29.14
N GLN A 545 -9.24 12.95 28.37
CA GLN A 545 -9.51 11.53 28.12
C GLN A 545 -8.34 10.85 27.39
N ILE A 546 -7.81 11.50 26.35
CA ILE A 546 -6.63 11.03 25.62
C ILE A 546 -5.42 10.94 26.56
N GLN A 547 -5.14 12.00 27.32
CA GLN A 547 -3.99 12.03 28.23
C GLN A 547 -4.11 10.95 29.31
N ASN A 548 -5.31 10.72 29.85
CA ASN A 548 -5.55 9.65 30.82
C ASN A 548 -5.22 8.27 30.23
N TYR A 549 -5.67 7.98 29.01
CA TYR A 549 -5.33 6.74 28.31
C TYR A 549 -3.81 6.60 28.10
N LEU A 550 -3.15 7.63 27.58
CA LEU A 550 -1.70 7.63 27.34
C LEU A 550 -0.91 7.45 28.64
N ASN A 551 -1.36 8.05 29.74
CA ASN A 551 -0.78 7.86 31.07
C ASN A 551 -0.88 6.39 31.54
N THR A 552 -1.97 5.69 31.23
CA THR A 552 -2.07 4.25 31.57
C THR A 552 -1.04 3.38 30.87
N ILE A 553 -0.51 3.81 29.72
CA ILE A 553 0.57 3.12 29.01
C ILE A 553 1.92 3.53 29.59
N ALA A 554 2.09 4.81 29.90
CA ALA A 554 3.32 5.36 30.47
C ALA A 554 3.63 4.85 31.89
N GLN A 555 2.59 4.48 32.65
CA GLN A 555 2.72 3.99 34.04
C GLN A 555 3.05 2.50 34.14
N LEU A 556 3.01 1.75 33.03
CA LEU A 556 3.42 0.34 33.02
C LEU A 556 4.92 0.21 33.24
N SER A 557 5.35 -0.91 33.82
CA SER A 557 6.78 -1.27 33.78
C SER A 557 7.24 -1.50 32.32
N PRO A 558 8.54 -1.38 32.02
CA PRO A 558 9.05 -1.60 30.67
C PRO A 558 8.62 -2.95 30.05
N ASP A 559 8.62 -4.03 30.82
CA ASP A 559 8.23 -5.37 30.35
C ASP A 559 6.74 -5.47 30.04
N GLU A 560 5.89 -4.93 30.92
CA GLU A 560 4.44 -4.86 30.71
C GLU A 560 4.11 -3.98 29.50
N GLN A 561 4.85 -2.89 29.31
CA GLN A 561 4.68 -1.99 28.17
C GLN A 561 5.06 -2.71 26.86
N LEU A 562 6.20 -3.41 26.82
CA LEU A 562 6.63 -4.18 25.66
C LEU A 562 5.60 -5.27 25.33
N ASP A 563 5.18 -6.07 26.31
CA ASP A 563 4.20 -7.14 26.10
C ASP A 563 2.85 -6.60 25.59
N ARG A 564 2.32 -5.55 26.23
CA ARG A 564 1.04 -4.94 25.86
C ARG A 564 1.07 -4.41 24.43
N LEU A 565 2.11 -3.66 24.06
CA LEU A 565 2.19 -3.06 22.72
C LEU A 565 2.49 -4.10 21.64
N MET A 566 3.28 -5.13 21.95
CA MET A 566 3.53 -6.24 21.00
C MET A 566 2.26 -7.05 20.74
N LYS A 567 1.48 -7.39 21.77
CA LYS A 567 0.17 -8.05 21.60
C LYS A 567 -0.79 -7.20 20.79
N LEU A 568 -0.91 -5.91 21.10
CA LEU A 568 -1.74 -4.99 20.31
C LEU A 568 -1.29 -4.90 18.85
N SER A 569 0.03 -4.90 18.59
CA SER A 569 0.56 -4.92 17.22
C SER A 569 0.14 -6.18 16.45
N VAL A 570 0.17 -7.35 17.11
CA VAL A 570 -0.22 -8.63 16.52
C VAL A 570 -1.72 -8.69 16.28
N GLN A 571 -2.52 -8.26 17.25
CA GLN A 571 -3.97 -8.16 17.13
C GLN A 571 -4.37 -7.36 15.89
N ARG A 572 -3.81 -6.15 15.71
CA ARG A 572 -4.13 -5.30 14.55
C ARG A 572 -3.63 -5.84 13.22
N ARG A 573 -2.46 -6.47 13.20
CA ARG A 573 -1.97 -7.20 12.02
C ARG A 573 -2.91 -8.35 11.64
N ASN A 574 -3.47 -9.06 12.62
CA ASN A 574 -4.45 -10.11 12.39
C ASN A 574 -5.77 -9.54 11.87
N GLN A 575 -6.25 -8.42 12.45
CA GLN A 575 -7.42 -7.69 11.93
C GLN A 575 -7.21 -7.26 10.48
N PHE A 576 -6.05 -6.70 10.13
CA PHE A 576 -5.70 -6.38 8.74
C PHE A 576 -5.78 -7.61 7.82
N LYS A 577 -5.22 -8.74 8.25
CA LYS A 577 -5.25 -10.00 7.49
C LYS A 577 -6.68 -10.56 7.30
N SER A 578 -7.62 -10.23 8.18
CA SER A 578 -9.00 -10.73 8.15
C SER A 578 -10.03 -9.69 7.71
N TRP A 579 -9.64 -8.42 7.52
CA TRP A 579 -10.61 -7.36 7.23
C TRP A 579 -11.19 -7.55 5.84
N LYS A 580 -12.51 -7.76 5.77
CA LYS A 580 -13.21 -8.20 4.56
C LYS A 580 -12.85 -7.39 3.31
N TYR A 581 -12.79 -6.06 3.45
CA TYR A 581 -12.59 -5.18 2.31
C TYR A 581 -11.14 -5.17 1.83
N ILE A 582 -10.14 -5.14 2.72
CA ILE A 582 -8.74 -4.98 2.29
C ILE A 582 -7.84 -6.20 2.55
N SER A 583 -8.38 -7.32 3.02
CA SER A 583 -7.57 -8.51 3.37
C SER A 583 -6.66 -9.00 2.23
N ASN A 584 -7.05 -8.73 0.99
CA ASN A 584 -6.27 -9.00 -0.21
C ASN A 584 -5.00 -8.10 -0.33
N LEU A 585 -4.94 -6.97 0.38
CA LEU A 585 -3.72 -6.18 0.55
C LEU A 585 -2.67 -6.94 1.37
N ASN A 586 -3.00 -8.02 2.09
CA ASN A 586 -2.00 -8.98 2.57
C ASN A 586 -1.64 -9.97 1.44
N GLU A 587 -1.10 -9.43 0.36
CA GLU A 587 -0.90 -10.13 -0.92
C GLU A 587 0.13 -11.26 -0.84
N PHE A 588 1.18 -11.06 -0.05
CA PHE A 588 2.34 -11.93 0.00
C PHE A 588 2.62 -12.32 1.46
N SER A 589 3.24 -13.49 1.64
CA SER A 589 3.41 -14.13 2.94
C SER A 589 4.47 -13.48 3.84
N LEU A 590 5.32 -12.60 3.27
CA LEU A 590 6.43 -11.95 3.97
C LEU A 590 6.09 -10.54 4.48
N LEU A 591 4.90 -10.01 4.17
CA LEU A 591 4.50 -8.66 4.57
C LEU A 591 4.50 -8.48 6.08
N LEU A 592 4.01 -9.48 6.80
CA LEU A 592 3.77 -9.45 8.24
C LEU A 592 4.33 -10.69 8.91
N PRO A 593 5.00 -10.57 10.07
CA PRO A 593 5.54 -11.71 10.77
C PRO A 593 4.42 -12.62 11.30
N GLN A 594 4.75 -13.91 11.38
CA GLN A 594 4.04 -14.91 12.18
C GLN A 594 4.63 -14.93 13.59
N THR A 595 3.84 -15.37 14.57
CA THR A 595 4.24 -15.44 15.99
C THR A 595 3.38 -16.48 16.71
N SER A 596 3.84 -16.98 17.85
CA SER A 596 3.04 -17.81 18.76
C SER A 596 2.16 -17.00 19.73
N LEU A 597 2.20 -15.66 19.69
CA LEU A 597 1.28 -14.84 20.49
C LEU A 597 -0.17 -15.12 20.09
N SER A 598 -1.00 -15.35 21.10
CA SER A 598 -2.45 -15.35 20.90
C SER A 598 -2.89 -13.95 20.45
N PRO A 599 -3.75 -13.84 19.42
CA PRO A 599 -4.43 -12.59 19.07
C PRO A 599 -5.22 -12.01 20.24
#